data_AF-A9NVZ6-F1
#
_entry.id   AF-A9NVZ6-F1
#
_cell.length_a   1.000
_cell.length_b   1.000
_cell.length_c   1.000
_cell.angle_alpha   90.00
_cell.angle_beta   90.00
_cell.angle_gamma   90.00
#
_symmetry.space_group_name_H-M   'P 1'
#
loop_
_entity.id
_entity.type
_entity.pdbx_description
1 polymer ?
#
loop_
_entity_poly.entity_id
_entity_poly.type
_entity_poly.pdbx_seq_one_letter_code
_entity_poly.pdbx_strand_id
1 'polypeptide(L)'
;MWHEARRSERKVHDLMDAARRRAQRRAVYLAKRRGDPQQSLQLTGTRCRLHHDTVLYQATQDQQGLIPWNGKQNILIDRFDGRALLDFIREPDPKLYRSREKTEEEEELEEFVNFERYRDLIKHQRRGCRQR
;
A
#
# COMPACT_ATOMS: atom_id res chain seq x y z
N MET A 1 -9.75 -28.48 53.57
CA MET A 1 -9.11 -29.40 52.61
C MET A 1 -10.01 -29.79 51.42
N TRP A 2 -11.11 -30.55 51.55
CA TRP A 2 -11.89 -30.98 50.36
C TRP A 2 -12.60 -29.83 49.61
N HIS A 3 -13.20 -28.88 50.33
CA HIS A 3 -13.88 -27.74 49.70
C HIS A 3 -12.94 -26.80 48.95
N GLU A 4 -11.68 -26.68 49.38
CA GLU A 4 -10.66 -25.86 48.71
C GLU A 4 -10.16 -26.54 47.44
N ALA A 5 -9.92 -27.85 47.49
CA ALA A 5 -9.59 -28.65 46.31
C ALA A 5 -10.70 -28.58 45.25
N ARG A 6 -11.97 -28.61 45.67
CA ARG A 6 -13.12 -28.51 44.77
C ARG A 6 -13.31 -27.09 44.20
N ARG A 7 -12.90 -26.04 44.92
CA ARG A 7 -12.85 -24.66 44.39
C ARG A 7 -11.73 -24.48 43.38
N SER A 8 -10.53 -25.01 43.65
CA SER A 8 -9.41 -24.92 42.72
C SER A 8 -9.70 -25.68 41.42
N GLU A 9 -10.31 -26.86 41.52
CA GLU A 9 -10.75 -27.66 40.38
C GLU A 9 -11.76 -26.90 39.50
N ARG A 10 -12.80 -26.29 40.09
CA ARG A 10 -13.76 -25.45 39.36
C ARG A 10 -13.08 -24.28 38.65
N LYS A 11 -12.17 -23.58 39.34
CA LYS A 11 -11.43 -22.46 38.77
C LYS A 11 -10.58 -22.88 37.58
N VAL A 12 -9.94 -24.05 37.62
CA VAL A 12 -9.16 -24.59 36.50
C VAL A 12 -10.06 -24.90 35.30
N HIS A 13 -11.22 -25.54 35.53
CA HIS A 13 -12.19 -25.82 34.47
C HIS A 13 -12.71 -24.53 33.80
N ASP A 14 -13.08 -23.52 34.60
CA ASP A 14 -13.52 -22.22 34.08
C ASP A 14 -12.43 -21.56 33.21
N LEU A 15 -11.18 -21.67 33.64
CA LEU A 15 -10.03 -21.11 32.93
C LEU A 15 -9.77 -21.87 31.61
N MET A 16 -9.92 -23.20 31.60
CA MET A 16 -9.85 -24.02 30.40
C MET A 16 -10.98 -23.71 29.42
N ASP A 17 -12.21 -23.56 29.89
CA ASP A 17 -13.36 -23.22 29.04
C ASP A 17 -13.26 -21.79 28.49
N ALA A 18 -12.75 -20.85 29.29
CA ALA A 18 -12.45 -19.50 28.83
C ALA A 18 -11.33 -19.51 27.77
N ALA A 19 -10.29 -20.32 27.96
CA ALA A 19 -9.21 -20.49 26.99
C ALA A 19 -9.71 -21.12 25.69
N ARG A 20 -10.55 -22.16 25.76
CA ARG A 20 -11.19 -22.81 24.60
C ARG A 20 -12.05 -21.83 23.82
N ARG A 21 -12.94 -21.09 24.51
CA ARG A 21 -13.79 -20.06 23.89
C ARG A 21 -12.95 -18.94 23.24
N ARG A 22 -11.84 -18.54 23.88
CA ARG A 22 -10.90 -17.56 23.31
C ARG A 22 -10.20 -18.10 22.05
N ALA A 23 -9.76 -19.35 22.07
CA ALA A 23 -9.14 -20.01 20.92
C ALA A 23 -10.11 -20.11 19.73
N GLN A 24 -11.36 -20.51 19.98
CA GLN A 24 -12.42 -20.56 18.95
C GLN A 24 -12.69 -19.18 18.34
N ARG A 25 -12.82 -18.12 19.16
CA ARG A 25 -12.98 -16.75 18.64
C ARG A 25 -11.80 -16.30 17.78
N ARG A 26 -10.57 -16.62 18.19
CA ARG A 26 -9.36 -16.32 17.40
C ARG A 26 -9.35 -17.11 16.08
N ALA A 27 -9.73 -18.38 16.10
CA ALA A 27 -9.82 -19.21 14.89
C ALA A 27 -10.85 -18.63 13.90
N VAL A 28 -12.04 -18.25 14.37
CA VAL A 28 -13.07 -17.59 13.54
C VAL A 28 -12.59 -16.25 12.98
N TYR A 29 -11.95 -15.42 13.80
CA TYR A 29 -11.40 -14.13 13.37
C TYR A 29 -10.31 -14.30 12.28
N LEU A 30 -9.39 -15.24 12.48
CA LEU A 30 -8.34 -15.53 11.51
C LEU A 30 -8.90 -16.16 10.23
N ALA A 31 -9.92 -17.02 10.32
CA ALA A 31 -10.62 -17.58 9.17
C ALA A 31 -11.30 -16.48 8.33
N LYS A 32 -11.98 -15.52 8.98
CA LYS A 32 -12.54 -14.34 8.29
C LYS A 32 -11.46 -13.50 7.59
N ARG A 33 -10.28 -13.32 8.21
CA ARG A 33 -9.14 -12.62 7.59
C ARG A 33 -8.42 -13.40 6.49
N ARG A 34 -8.61 -14.71 6.40
CA ARG A 34 -8.10 -15.53 5.29
C ARG A 34 -8.96 -15.43 4.02
N GLY A 35 -10.14 -14.80 4.10
CA GLY A 35 -11.03 -14.53 2.97
C GLY A 35 -10.50 -13.50 1.97
N ASP A 36 -11.36 -13.09 1.04
CA ASP A 36 -11.06 -12.09 0.01
C ASP A 36 -10.61 -10.76 0.64
N PRO A 37 -9.41 -10.24 0.32
CA PRO A 37 -8.92 -8.95 0.82
C PRO A 37 -9.92 -7.80 0.63
N GLN A 38 -10.78 -7.86 -0.40
CA GLN A 38 -11.83 -6.86 -0.63
C GLN A 38 -12.90 -6.83 0.48
N GLN A 39 -13.13 -7.94 1.21
CA GLN A 39 -14.09 -7.98 2.34
C GLN A 39 -13.59 -7.22 3.58
N SER A 40 -12.31 -6.82 3.61
CA SER A 40 -11.73 -6.00 4.68
C SER A 40 -11.76 -4.50 4.40
N LEU A 41 -12.14 -4.10 3.18
CA LEU A 41 -12.23 -2.70 2.79
C LEU A 41 -13.47 -2.07 3.44
N GLN A 42 -13.26 -1.29 4.50
CA GLN A 42 -14.31 -0.47 5.09
C GLN A 42 -14.28 0.91 4.46
N LEU A 43 -15.25 1.19 3.58
CA LEU A 43 -15.46 2.52 3.05
C LEU A 43 -16.25 3.34 4.07
N THR A 44 -15.60 4.31 4.69
CA THR A 44 -16.26 5.29 5.58
C THR A 44 -16.26 6.64 4.86
N GLY A 45 -17.42 7.27 4.77
CA GLY A 45 -17.58 8.58 4.14
C GLY A 45 -18.15 9.60 5.10
N THR A 46 -17.68 10.85 4.99
CA THR A 46 -18.26 12.02 5.66
C THR A 46 -18.92 12.92 4.61
N ARG A 47 -19.95 13.67 5.01
CA ARG A 47 -20.60 14.64 4.11
C ARG A 47 -19.62 15.77 3.80
N CYS A 48 -19.08 15.77 2.59
CA CYS A 48 -18.28 16.88 2.06
C CYS A 48 -19.19 17.81 1.24
N ARG A 49 -18.98 19.13 1.34
CA ARG A 49 -19.59 20.08 0.40
C ARG A 49 -18.70 20.11 -0.84
N LEU A 50 -19.27 19.76 -1.98
CA LEU A 50 -18.59 19.87 -3.26
C LEU A 50 -18.52 21.35 -3.64
N HIS A 51 -17.32 21.93 -3.55
CA HIS A 51 -17.06 23.27 -4.06
C HIS A 51 -16.67 23.15 -5.53
N HIS A 52 -17.56 23.58 -6.42
CA HIS A 52 -17.27 23.67 -7.84
C HIS A 52 -16.72 25.06 -8.14
N ASP A 53 -15.40 25.15 -8.30
CA ASP A 53 -14.75 26.38 -8.71
C ASP A 53 -14.54 26.36 -10.22
N THR A 54 -15.45 27.01 -10.95
CA THR A 54 -15.39 27.14 -12.41
C THR A 54 -14.14 27.90 -12.86
N VAL A 55 -13.65 28.84 -12.05
CA VAL A 55 -12.46 29.64 -12.37
C VAL A 55 -11.23 28.76 -12.30
N LEU A 56 -11.09 27.98 -11.22
CA LEU A 56 -9.99 27.02 -11.08
C LEU A 56 -10.02 25.95 -12.18
N TYR A 57 -11.22 25.46 -12.52
CA TYR A 57 -11.40 24.54 -13.65
C TYR A 57 -10.92 25.17 -14.96
N GLN A 58 -11.38 26.37 -15.28
CA GLN A 58 -10.99 27.06 -16.51
C GLN A 58 -9.49 27.35 -16.54
N ALA A 59 -8.90 27.79 -15.42
CA ALA A 59 -7.46 28.03 -15.33
C ALA A 59 -6.64 26.74 -15.56
N THR A 60 -7.17 25.59 -15.15
CA THR A 60 -6.56 24.28 -15.41
C THR A 60 -6.70 23.88 -16.88
N GLN A 61 -7.87 24.12 -17.50
CA GLN A 61 -8.09 23.88 -18.93
C GLN A 61 -7.17 24.75 -19.80
N ASP A 62 -7.01 26.02 -19.42
CA ASP A 62 -6.14 26.99 -20.09
C ASP A 62 -4.65 26.77 -19.76
N GLN A 63 -4.31 25.77 -18.95
CA GLN A 63 -2.93 25.43 -18.55
C GLN A 63 -2.18 26.60 -17.88
N GLN A 64 -2.87 27.52 -17.21
CA GLN A 64 -2.27 28.73 -16.63
C GLN A 64 -1.24 28.43 -15.51
N GLY A 65 -1.37 27.26 -14.86
CA GLY A 65 -0.42 26.79 -13.85
C GLY A 65 0.87 26.21 -14.43
N LEU A 66 0.97 26.06 -15.75
CA LEU A 66 2.14 25.47 -16.39
C LEU A 66 3.10 26.52 -16.94
N ILE A 67 4.39 26.22 -16.89
CA ILE A 67 5.46 27.05 -17.44
C ILE A 67 6.37 26.24 -18.38
N PRO A 68 7.01 26.87 -19.39
CA PRO A 68 7.97 26.20 -20.25
C PRO A 68 9.19 25.70 -19.48
N TRP A 69 9.59 24.46 -19.75
CA TRP A 69 10.71 23.81 -19.10
C TRP A 69 12.04 24.18 -19.75
N ASN A 70 12.95 24.84 -19.03
CA ASN A 70 14.29 25.18 -19.52
C ASN A 70 14.28 25.81 -20.93
N GLY A 71 13.35 26.73 -21.19
CA GLY A 71 13.18 27.41 -22.49
C GLY A 71 12.55 26.57 -23.60
N LYS A 72 12.21 25.29 -23.36
CA LYS A 72 11.52 24.41 -24.31
C LYS A 72 10.01 24.62 -24.23
N GLN A 73 9.43 25.29 -25.23
CA GLN A 73 8.01 25.64 -25.26
C GLN A 73 7.07 24.42 -25.36
N ASN A 74 7.56 23.30 -25.87
CA ASN A 74 6.80 22.06 -26.03
C ASN A 74 6.79 21.17 -24.78
N ILE A 75 7.58 21.51 -23.75
CA ILE A 75 7.65 20.76 -22.50
C ILE A 75 7.20 21.69 -21.39
N LEU A 76 6.03 21.40 -20.83
CA LEU A 76 5.44 22.19 -19.76
C LEU A 76 5.61 21.47 -18.42
N ILE A 77 5.91 22.25 -17.38
CA ILE A 77 5.96 21.79 -15.98
C ILE A 77 5.05 22.65 -15.11
N ASP A 78 4.65 22.13 -13.95
CA ASP A 78 3.94 22.93 -12.95
C ASP A 78 4.81 24.10 -12.48
N ARG A 79 4.22 25.29 -12.32
CA ARG A 79 4.93 26.48 -11.84
C ARG A 79 5.53 26.29 -10.44
N PHE A 80 4.97 25.41 -9.63
CA PHE A 80 5.46 25.02 -8.30
C PHE A 80 6.26 23.71 -8.31
N ASP A 81 6.61 23.18 -9.48
CA ASP A 81 7.48 22.02 -9.59
C ASP A 81 8.87 22.34 -9.02
N GLY A 82 9.29 21.59 -8.00
CA GLY A 82 10.57 21.83 -7.30
C GLY A 82 11.79 21.73 -8.21
N ARG A 83 11.70 21.06 -9.37
CA ARG A 83 12.82 20.99 -10.32
C ARG A 83 13.14 22.35 -10.95
N ALA A 84 12.18 23.28 -10.99
CA ALA A 84 12.39 24.66 -11.45
C ALA A 84 13.32 25.47 -10.53
N LEU A 85 13.55 24.99 -9.29
CA LEU A 85 14.44 25.63 -8.32
C LEU A 85 15.90 25.16 -8.44
N LEU A 86 16.20 24.22 -9.34
CA LEU A 86 17.55 23.68 -9.51
C LEU A 86 18.34 24.51 -10.54
N ASP A 87 19.52 25.00 -10.16
CA ASP A 87 20.41 25.74 -11.07
C ASP A 87 20.90 24.88 -12.25
N PHE A 88 21.10 23.59 -11.99
CA PHE A 88 21.51 22.61 -12.98
C PHE A 88 20.81 21.29 -12.72
N ILE A 89 20.32 20.69 -13.79
CA ILE A 89 19.71 19.37 -13.77
C ILE A 89 20.70 18.43 -14.39
N ARG A 90 21.24 17.53 -13.57
CA ARG A 90 22.18 16.54 -14.03
C ARG A 90 21.47 15.61 -14.98
N GLU A 91 21.74 15.78 -16.27
CA GLU A 91 21.32 14.81 -17.28
C GLU A 91 21.85 13.44 -16.86
N PRO A 92 20.99 12.40 -16.85
CA PRO A 92 21.43 11.06 -16.51
C PRO A 92 22.53 10.65 -17.49
N ASP A 93 23.73 10.37 -16.97
CA ASP A 93 24.84 9.93 -17.80
C ASP A 93 24.48 8.58 -18.44
N PRO A 94 24.35 8.49 -19.78
CA PRO A 94 24.04 7.24 -20.45
C PRO A 94 25.06 6.14 -20.16
N LYS A 95 26.29 6.51 -19.76
CA LYS A 95 27.35 5.58 -19.36
C LYS A 95 27.16 5.04 -17.95
N LEU A 96 26.51 5.78 -17.05
CA LEU A 96 26.07 5.28 -15.74
C LEU A 96 24.81 4.40 -15.86
N TYR A 97 24.06 4.55 -16.96
CA TYR A 97 22.93 3.69 -17.33
C TYR A 97 23.31 2.52 -18.24
N ARG A 98 24.54 2.46 -18.75
CA ARG A 98 25.06 1.15 -19.17
C ARG A 98 25.06 0.36 -17.89
N SER A 99 24.22 -0.67 -17.86
CA SER A 99 24.15 -1.66 -16.81
C SER A 99 25.59 -1.94 -16.39
N ARG A 100 26.02 -1.37 -15.26
CA ARG A 100 27.15 -1.96 -14.56
C ARG A 100 26.73 -3.42 -14.42
N GLU A 101 27.57 -4.35 -14.87
CA GLU A 101 27.29 -5.76 -14.64
C GLU A 101 26.98 -5.88 -13.16
N LYS A 102 25.73 -6.27 -12.88
CA LYS A 102 25.27 -6.38 -11.52
C LYS A 102 26.13 -7.46 -10.89
N THR A 103 26.58 -7.22 -9.68
CA THR A 103 27.15 -8.31 -8.90
C THR A 103 26.09 -9.39 -8.69
N GLU A 104 26.50 -10.64 -8.49
CA GLU A 104 25.59 -11.75 -8.21
C GLU A 104 24.61 -11.40 -7.07
N GLU A 105 25.12 -10.73 -6.02
CA GLU A 105 24.32 -10.22 -4.90
C GLU A 105 23.25 -9.20 -5.33
N GLU A 106 23.57 -8.31 -6.29
CA GLU A 106 22.64 -7.31 -6.81
C GLU A 106 21.57 -7.94 -7.71
N GLU A 107 21.92 -8.98 -8.47
CA GLU A 107 20.96 -9.74 -9.28
C GLU A 107 19.98 -10.51 -8.39
N GLU A 108 20.49 -11.23 -7.38
CA GLU A 108 19.66 -11.93 -6.39
C GLU A 108 18.72 -10.96 -5.65
N LEU A 109 19.22 -9.79 -5.26
CA LEU A 109 18.41 -8.77 -4.60
C LEU A 109 17.32 -8.23 -5.53
N GLU A 110 17.65 -7.98 -6.79
CA GLU A 110 16.67 -7.52 -7.76
C GLU A 110 15.60 -8.56 -8.03
N GLU A 111 15.96 -9.85 -8.16
CA GLU A 111 15.01 -10.95 -8.26
C GLU A 111 14.09 -11.03 -7.05
N PHE A 112 14.64 -10.91 -5.84
CA PHE A 112 13.86 -10.90 -4.60
C PHE A 112 12.88 -9.72 -4.54
N VAL A 113 13.35 -8.50 -4.86
CA VAL A 113 12.52 -7.30 -4.89
C VAL A 113 11.46 -7.40 -5.98
N ASN A 114 11.80 -7.98 -7.14
CA ASN A 114 10.88 -8.17 -8.24
C ASN A 114 9.77 -9.17 -7.86
N PHE A 115 10.14 -10.25 -7.16
CA PHE A 115 9.15 -11.17 -6.60
C PHE A 115 8.22 -10.47 -5.61
N GLU A 116 8.75 -9.69 -4.65
CA GLU A 116 7.92 -8.96 -3.69
C GLU A 116 7.00 -7.93 -4.38
N ARG A 117 7.49 -7.24 -5.43
CA ARG A 117 6.72 -6.29 -6.24
C ARG A 117 5.47 -6.93 -6.84
N TYR A 118 5.56 -8.18 -7.29
CA TYR A 118 4.45 -8.90 -7.92
C TYR A 118 3.78 -9.92 -7.00
N ARG A 119 4.20 -10.03 -5.74
CA ARG A 119 3.75 -11.09 -4.82
C ARG A 119 2.24 -11.11 -4.65
N ASP A 120 1.64 -9.94 -4.49
CA ASP A 120 0.20 -9.84 -4.25
C ASP A 120 -0.58 -10.13 -5.53
N LEU A 121 -0.09 -9.71 -6.70
CA LEU A 121 -0.64 -10.09 -8.02
C LEU A 121 -0.61 -11.62 -8.21
N ILE A 122 0.51 -12.27 -7.92
CA ILE A 122 0.65 -13.74 -7.99
C ILE A 122 -0.33 -14.41 -7.03
N LYS A 123 -0.46 -13.90 -5.79
CA LYS A 123 -1.42 -14.41 -4.80
C LYS A 123 -2.87 -14.24 -5.26
N HIS A 124 -3.22 -13.12 -5.88
CA HIS A 124 -4.55 -12.86 -6.44
C HIS A 124 -4.85 -13.79 -7.62
N GLN A 125 -3.89 -13.99 -8.53
CA GLN A 125 -4.03 -14.91 -9.65
C GLN A 125 -4.25 -16.36 -9.19
N ARG A 126 -3.50 -16.83 -8.18
CA ARG A 126 -3.71 -18.17 -7.57
C ARG A 126 -5.09 -18.33 -6.93
N ARG A 127 -5.69 -17.23 -6.47
CA ARG A 127 -7.06 -17.20 -5.89
C ARG A 127 -8.15 -17.12 -6.95
N GLY A 128 -7.80 -17.08 -8.24
CA GLY A 128 -8.76 -16.95 -9.34
C GLY A 128 -9.33 -15.54 -9.53
N CYS A 129 -8.79 -14.54 -8.83
CA CYS A 129 -9.18 -13.15 -8.99
C CYS A 129 -8.50 -12.59 -10.25
N ARG A 130 -9.19 -12.64 -11.40
CA ARG A 130 -8.74 -11.92 -12.60
C ARG A 130 -9.05 -10.43 -12.42
N GLN A 131 -8.08 -9.57 -12.69
CA GLN A 131 -8.34 -8.14 -12.89
C GLN A 131 -9.32 -8.03 -14.07
N ARG A 132 -10.46 -7.39 -13.84
CA ARG A 132 -11.45 -7.08 -14.88
C ARG A 132 -10.92 -5.98 -15.77
#